data_AF-A0A6H0Y3C1-F1
#
_entry.id   AF-A0A6H0Y3C1-F1
#
_cell.length_a   1.000
_cell.length_b   1.000
_cell.length_c   1.000
_cell.angle_alpha   90.00
_cell.angle_beta   90.00
_cell.angle_gamma   90.00
#
_symmetry.space_group_name_H-M   'P 1'
#
loop_
_entity.id
_entity.type
_entity.pdbx_description
1 polymer ?
#
loop_
_entity_poly.entity_id
_entity_poly.type
_entity_poly.pdbx_seq_one_letter_code
_entity_poly.pdbx_strand_id
1 'polypeptide(L)'
;MPGGLEIDHEKPLGGTMPAYAEQVLISTGKGDWNSKIEDDTDGKLVRHLRSFIAPKGKYSNPFHNVMLTHSSFAPPERETSTSSAYLFPSFRYIPSISLEPAAVEDFVKAFVLPVEPPAVRGDFPTPDNIALRQPELQTLFRGVRDVEEIVVLICSHGSRDSRCGVLGPILKAEFEEKLEQHGIDTSGKSSERPRARVGLISHIGGHRWAGNVIIYLPPQSEHPLAGTGVWYGRVAPEHVEGIVRQTVLNGKIIENMFRGGIDQNRNILRL
;
A
#
# COMPACT_ATOMS: atom_id res chain seq x y z
N MET A 1 22.69 7.55 1.92
CA MET A 1 22.60 6.25 1.18
C MET A 1 23.78 5.34 1.54
N PRO A 2 23.60 4.03 1.78
CA PRO A 2 24.72 3.10 1.98
C PRO A 2 25.61 3.04 0.73
N GLY A 3 26.93 2.94 0.92
CA GLY A 3 27.89 2.90 -0.18
C GLY A 3 27.68 1.69 -1.11
N GLY A 4 27.91 1.87 -2.42
CA GLY A 4 27.81 0.80 -3.42
C GLY A 4 26.40 0.48 -3.94
N LEU A 5 25.39 1.28 -3.56
CA LEU A 5 23.99 1.10 -3.95
C LEU A 5 23.49 2.30 -4.76
N GLU A 6 24.00 2.46 -5.99
CA GLU A 6 23.63 3.56 -6.87
C GLU A 6 22.14 3.53 -7.24
N ILE A 7 21.50 4.69 -7.17
CA ILE A 7 20.14 4.93 -7.67
C ILE A 7 20.18 6.05 -8.70
N ASP A 8 19.13 6.11 -9.52
CA ASP A 8 18.95 7.19 -10.48
C ASP A 8 18.60 8.49 -9.75
N HIS A 9 19.47 9.50 -9.84
CA HIS A 9 19.27 10.86 -9.31
C HIS A 9 18.88 11.89 -10.39
N GLU A 10 18.95 11.53 -11.66
CA GLU A 10 18.85 12.47 -12.77
C GLU A 10 17.44 12.54 -13.36
N LYS A 11 16.75 11.40 -13.48
CA LYS A 11 15.45 11.38 -14.14
C LYS A 11 14.36 12.01 -13.26
N PRO A 12 13.34 12.64 -13.87
CA PRO A 12 12.19 13.14 -13.12
C PRO A 12 11.51 12.02 -12.31
N LEU A 13 11.18 12.30 -11.04
CA LEU A 13 10.39 11.39 -10.21
C LEU A 13 8.88 11.59 -10.39
N GLY A 14 8.44 12.83 -10.62
CA GLY A 14 7.02 13.15 -10.77
C GLY A 14 6.36 12.30 -11.85
N GLY A 15 5.21 11.71 -11.52
CA GLY A 15 4.46 10.84 -12.43
C GLY A 15 5.02 9.42 -12.61
N THR A 16 6.02 9.02 -11.82
CA THR A 16 6.57 7.65 -11.87
C THR A 16 5.85 6.67 -10.94
N MET A 17 4.90 7.13 -10.14
CA MET A 17 4.00 6.25 -9.35
C MET A 17 3.13 5.41 -10.31
N PRO A 18 3.09 4.07 -10.18
CA PRO A 18 2.13 3.26 -10.92
C PRO A 18 0.71 3.69 -10.56
N ALA A 19 -0.15 3.93 -11.56
CA ALA A 19 -1.56 4.19 -11.30
C ALA A 19 -2.22 2.89 -10.78
N TYR A 20 -2.96 2.98 -9.67
CA TYR A 20 -3.72 1.87 -9.10
C TYR A 20 -5.06 2.37 -8.58
N ALA A 21 -6.07 1.51 -8.58
CA ALA A 21 -7.40 1.79 -8.05
C ALA A 21 -7.59 1.24 -6.62
N GLU A 22 -6.84 0.20 -6.27
CA GLU A 22 -6.77 -0.36 -4.92
C GLU A 22 -5.42 -1.05 -4.70
N GLN A 23 -4.82 -0.88 -3.53
CA GLN A 23 -3.73 -1.69 -3.02
C GLN A 23 -4.30 -2.66 -2.00
N VAL A 24 -4.12 -3.96 -2.22
CA VAL A 24 -4.36 -4.99 -1.20
C VAL A 24 -3.02 -5.28 -0.53
N LEU A 25 -2.86 -4.72 0.67
CA LEU A 25 -1.66 -4.87 1.51
C LEU A 25 -1.87 -6.02 2.51
N ILE A 26 -1.34 -7.19 2.17
CA ILE A 26 -1.51 -8.44 2.92
C ILE A 26 -0.55 -8.46 4.12
N SER A 27 -1.05 -8.76 5.32
CA SER A 27 -0.27 -8.81 6.55
C SER A 27 0.40 -10.18 6.71
N THR A 28 1.71 -10.24 6.45
CA THR A 28 2.49 -11.50 6.50
C THR A 28 3.36 -11.62 7.75
N GLY A 29 3.65 -10.51 8.41
CA GLY A 29 4.62 -10.45 9.51
C GLY A 29 6.08 -10.61 9.09
N LYS A 30 6.37 -10.70 7.78
CA LYS A 30 7.73 -10.87 7.22
C LYS A 30 8.33 -9.54 6.76
N GLY A 31 9.65 -9.42 6.83
CA GLY A 31 10.39 -8.23 6.40
C GLY A 31 11.05 -8.34 5.01
N ASP A 32 11.01 -9.52 4.40
CA ASP A 32 11.43 -9.78 3.02
C ASP A 32 10.66 -11.00 2.48
N TRP A 33 10.67 -11.19 1.16
CA TRP A 33 9.87 -12.20 0.46
C TRP A 33 10.65 -12.85 -0.67
N ASN A 34 10.17 -13.98 -1.17
CA ASN A 34 10.63 -14.53 -2.44
C ASN A 34 10.40 -13.51 -3.56
N SER A 35 11.25 -13.52 -4.59
CA SER A 35 11.16 -12.55 -5.68
C SER A 35 9.72 -12.46 -6.22
N LYS A 36 9.05 -13.60 -6.33
CA LYS A 36 7.61 -13.69 -6.55
C LYS A 36 6.91 -13.93 -5.21
N ILE A 37 6.09 -12.97 -4.78
CA ILE A 37 5.35 -13.06 -3.52
C ILE A 37 4.32 -14.21 -3.54
N GLU A 38 3.89 -14.64 -4.73
CA GLU A 38 3.05 -15.84 -4.89
C GLU A 38 3.77 -17.14 -4.55
N ASP A 39 5.10 -17.17 -4.54
CA ASP A 39 5.90 -18.35 -4.22
C ASP A 39 6.20 -18.42 -2.71
N ASP A 40 5.77 -17.43 -1.93
CA ASP A 40 5.90 -17.48 -0.47
C ASP A 40 4.98 -18.55 0.15
N THR A 41 5.39 -19.05 1.32
CA THR A 41 4.61 -20.01 2.12
C THR A 41 3.23 -19.47 2.50
N ASP A 42 3.14 -18.17 2.77
CA ASP A 42 1.94 -17.38 3.08
C ASP A 42 1.35 -16.69 1.83
N GLY A 43 1.87 -16.96 0.64
CA GLY A 43 1.38 -16.41 -0.63
C GLY A 43 0.01 -16.96 -1.10
N LYS A 44 -0.71 -17.75 -0.29
CA LYS A 44 -1.98 -18.38 -0.72
C LYS A 44 -3.04 -17.34 -1.11
N LEU A 45 -3.21 -16.29 -0.31
CA LEU A 45 -4.16 -15.21 -0.62
C LEU A 45 -3.79 -14.52 -1.93
N VAL A 46 -2.51 -14.16 -2.12
CA VAL A 46 -2.06 -13.47 -3.33
C VAL A 46 -2.22 -14.34 -4.58
N ARG A 47 -2.00 -15.66 -4.48
CA ARG A 47 -2.25 -16.63 -5.57
C ARG A 47 -3.71 -16.64 -5.97
N HIS A 48 -4.63 -16.73 -5.01
CA HIS A 48 -6.07 -16.71 -5.29
C HIS A 48 -6.51 -15.36 -5.87
N LEU A 49 -6.10 -14.22 -5.28
CA LEU A 49 -6.39 -12.90 -5.81
C LEU A 49 -5.92 -12.74 -7.26
N ARG A 50 -4.68 -13.16 -7.58
CA ARG A 50 -4.16 -13.14 -8.95
C ARG A 50 -5.01 -13.97 -9.90
N SER A 51 -5.46 -15.16 -9.49
CA SER A 51 -6.32 -16.00 -10.35
C SER A 51 -7.65 -15.32 -10.73
N PHE A 52 -8.12 -14.38 -9.92
CA PHE A 52 -9.33 -13.60 -10.17
C PHE A 52 -9.08 -12.30 -10.95
N ILE A 53 -8.06 -11.52 -10.59
CA ILE A 53 -7.92 -10.12 -11.06
C ILE A 53 -6.74 -9.89 -12.02
N ALA A 54 -5.78 -10.83 -12.10
CA ALA A 54 -4.67 -10.72 -13.05
C ALA A 54 -5.14 -11.01 -14.48
N PRO A 55 -4.30 -10.80 -15.52
CA PRO A 55 -4.68 -11.10 -16.89
C PRO A 55 -5.20 -12.53 -17.04
N LYS A 56 -6.33 -12.69 -17.74
CA LYS A 56 -7.10 -13.95 -17.91
C LYS A 56 -7.93 -14.39 -16.68
N GLY A 57 -7.86 -13.67 -15.56
CA GLY A 57 -8.74 -13.90 -14.43
C GLY A 57 -10.18 -13.50 -14.73
N LYS A 58 -11.14 -14.14 -14.02
CA LYS A 58 -12.59 -13.91 -14.17
C LYS A 58 -12.99 -12.43 -14.05
N TYR A 59 -12.24 -11.66 -13.27
CA TYR A 59 -12.46 -10.24 -12.99
C TYR A 59 -11.32 -9.36 -13.49
N SER A 60 -10.55 -9.83 -14.47
CA SER A 60 -9.48 -9.05 -15.09
C SER A 60 -10.06 -7.77 -15.68
N ASN A 61 -9.58 -6.62 -15.20
CA ASN A 61 -9.97 -5.31 -15.73
C ASN A 61 -8.72 -4.43 -15.92
N PRO A 62 -8.30 -4.15 -17.16
CA PRO A 62 -7.10 -3.35 -17.43
C PRO A 62 -7.24 -1.88 -17.01
N PHE A 63 -8.47 -1.40 -16.79
CA PHE A 63 -8.76 -0.04 -16.34
C PHE A 63 -8.87 0.09 -14.82
N HIS A 64 -8.80 -1.03 -14.08
CA HIS A 64 -8.91 -1.07 -12.62
C HIS A 64 -7.72 -1.84 -12.03
N ASN A 65 -6.55 -1.20 -12.05
CA ASN A 65 -5.32 -1.85 -11.59
C ASN A 65 -5.35 -2.06 -10.07
N VAL A 66 -5.21 -3.32 -9.63
CA VAL A 66 -5.12 -3.69 -8.22
C VAL A 66 -3.68 -4.07 -7.88
N MET A 67 -3.06 -3.29 -7.00
CA MET A 67 -1.70 -3.56 -6.54
C MET A 67 -1.73 -4.57 -5.39
N LEU A 68 -1.11 -5.73 -5.57
CA LEU A 68 -0.99 -6.74 -4.53
C LEU A 68 0.40 -6.67 -3.89
N THR A 69 0.44 -6.45 -2.59
CA THR A 69 1.70 -6.33 -1.82
C THR A 69 1.61 -7.09 -0.52
N HIS A 70 2.71 -7.75 -0.12
CA HIS A 70 2.89 -8.24 1.23
C HIS A 70 3.47 -7.14 2.14
N SER A 71 3.23 -7.27 3.45
CA SER A 71 3.73 -6.36 4.48
C SER A 71 4.24 -7.07 5.71
N SER A 72 5.14 -6.41 6.44
CA SER A 72 5.63 -6.85 7.75
C SER A 72 4.65 -6.66 8.89
N PHE A 73 3.44 -6.16 8.62
CA PHE A 73 2.40 -6.15 9.63
C PHE A 73 2.02 -7.58 9.99
N ALA A 74 1.94 -7.85 11.30
CA ALA A 74 1.49 -9.14 11.78
C ALA A 74 -0.03 -9.29 11.57
N PRO A 75 -0.52 -10.46 11.11
CA PRO A 75 -1.93 -10.76 11.15
C PRO A 75 -2.42 -10.84 12.61
N PRO A 76 -3.72 -10.59 12.88
CA PRO A 76 -4.28 -10.63 14.24
C PRO A 76 -4.13 -11.99 14.91
N GLU A 77 -4.28 -13.05 14.11
CA GLU A 77 -4.16 -14.43 14.55
C GLU A 77 -3.22 -15.17 13.59
N ARG A 78 -2.38 -16.05 14.11
CA ARG A 78 -1.53 -16.93 13.30
C ARG A 78 -2.28 -18.19 12.90
N GLU A 79 -3.50 -18.02 12.41
CA GLU A 79 -4.24 -19.12 11.80
C GLU A 79 -3.67 -19.42 10.42
N THR A 80 -3.60 -20.69 10.06
CA THR A 80 -3.09 -21.10 8.74
C THR A 80 -4.15 -21.03 7.64
N SER A 81 -5.42 -20.85 8.03
CA SER A 81 -6.59 -20.85 7.14
C SER A 81 -7.10 -19.45 6.79
N THR A 82 -6.62 -18.41 7.46
CA THR A 82 -7.05 -17.02 7.27
C THR A 82 -5.86 -16.09 7.04
N SER A 83 -6.14 -14.92 6.49
CA SER A 83 -5.17 -13.84 6.28
C SER A 83 -5.84 -12.49 6.60
N SER A 84 -5.06 -11.43 6.76
CA SER A 84 -5.61 -10.07 6.90
C SER A 84 -5.02 -9.13 5.85
N ALA A 85 -5.74 -8.05 5.54
CA ALA A 85 -5.26 -7.06 4.58
C ALA A 85 -5.75 -5.65 4.88
N TYR A 86 -4.91 -4.66 4.59
CA TYR A 86 -5.29 -3.26 4.46
C TYR A 86 -5.65 -2.97 3.00
N LEU A 87 -6.62 -2.08 2.79
CA LEU A 87 -7.05 -1.60 1.49
C LEU A 87 -6.82 -0.09 1.40
N PHE A 88 -6.04 0.33 0.42
CA PHE A 88 -5.78 1.75 0.13
C PHE A 88 -6.07 2.06 -1.35
N PRO A 89 -6.69 3.20 -1.69
CA PRO A 89 -7.03 4.32 -0.81
C PRO A 89 -8.41 4.18 -0.15
N SER A 90 -8.97 2.97 -0.02
CA SER A 90 -10.24 2.79 0.72
C SER A 90 -10.15 3.01 2.22
N PHE A 91 -8.94 3.01 2.81
CA PHE A 91 -8.70 3.10 4.25
C PHE A 91 -9.49 2.07 5.07
N ARG A 92 -9.51 0.82 4.60
CA ARG A 92 -10.19 -0.29 5.30
C ARG A 92 -9.19 -1.36 5.74
N TYR A 93 -9.39 -1.91 6.93
CA TYR A 93 -8.68 -3.08 7.40
C TYR A 93 -9.63 -4.26 7.56
N ILE A 94 -9.31 -5.38 6.89
CA ILE A 94 -10.04 -6.63 6.99
C ILE A 94 -9.18 -7.59 7.81
N PRO A 95 -9.56 -7.89 9.07
CA PRO A 95 -8.72 -8.66 9.98
C PRO A 95 -8.72 -10.16 9.69
N SER A 96 -9.73 -10.68 8.99
CA SER A 96 -9.85 -12.11 8.68
C SER A 96 -10.50 -12.32 7.31
N ILE A 97 -9.73 -12.94 6.41
CA ILE A 97 -10.09 -13.35 5.06
C ILE A 97 -9.79 -14.84 4.98
N SER A 98 -10.83 -15.67 4.83
CA SER A 98 -10.64 -17.09 4.60
C SER A 98 -9.87 -17.34 3.31
N LEU A 99 -8.93 -18.28 3.35
CA LEU A 99 -8.11 -18.66 2.20
C LEU A 99 -8.79 -19.67 1.27
N GLU A 100 -10.07 -19.99 1.50
CA GLU A 100 -10.86 -20.80 0.57
C GLU A 100 -11.19 -20.02 -0.71
N PRO A 101 -11.10 -20.64 -1.92
CA PRO A 101 -11.28 -19.93 -3.18
C PRO A 101 -12.60 -19.14 -3.28
N ALA A 102 -13.71 -19.70 -2.82
CA ALA A 102 -15.01 -19.03 -2.83
C ALA A 102 -15.03 -17.79 -1.92
N ALA A 103 -14.44 -17.88 -0.72
CA ALA A 103 -14.36 -16.74 0.20
C ALA A 103 -13.44 -15.63 -0.34
N VAL A 104 -12.36 -15.99 -1.04
CA VAL A 104 -11.51 -15.00 -1.73
C VAL A 104 -12.25 -14.36 -2.89
N GLU A 105 -13.09 -15.11 -3.62
CA GLU A 105 -13.96 -14.55 -4.65
C GLU A 105 -14.94 -13.53 -4.07
N ASP A 106 -15.58 -13.86 -2.94
CA ASP A 106 -16.48 -12.96 -2.23
C ASP A 106 -15.75 -11.71 -1.73
N PHE A 107 -14.49 -11.84 -1.27
CA PHE A 107 -13.65 -10.70 -0.91
C PHE A 107 -13.37 -9.79 -2.10
N VAL A 108 -13.06 -10.38 -3.26
CA VAL A 108 -12.84 -9.62 -4.50
C VAL A 108 -14.10 -8.82 -4.85
N LYS A 109 -15.27 -9.46 -4.87
CA LYS A 109 -16.55 -8.80 -5.15
C LYS A 109 -16.90 -7.74 -4.11
N ALA A 110 -16.67 -8.01 -2.83
CA ALA A 110 -17.06 -7.12 -1.73
C ALA A 110 -16.22 -5.84 -1.66
N PHE A 111 -14.91 -5.93 -1.94
CA PHE A 111 -13.97 -4.84 -1.65
C PHE A 111 -13.04 -4.43 -2.78
N VAL A 112 -12.71 -5.32 -3.72
CA VAL A 112 -11.62 -5.08 -4.68
C VAL A 112 -12.12 -4.53 -6.00
N LEU A 113 -13.25 -5.04 -6.52
CA LEU A 113 -13.83 -4.61 -7.79
C LEU A 113 -14.14 -3.09 -7.82
N PRO A 114 -14.21 -2.48 -9.02
CA PRO A 114 -14.60 -1.08 -9.17
C PRO A 114 -16.02 -0.82 -8.65
N VAL A 115 -16.25 0.35 -8.06
CA VAL A 115 -17.59 0.78 -7.62
C VAL A 115 -18.45 1.19 -8.82
N GLU A 116 -17.84 1.86 -9.78
CA GLU A 116 -18.49 2.34 -11.00
C GLU A 116 -17.73 1.86 -12.24
N PRO A 117 -18.40 1.72 -13.39
CA PRO A 117 -17.72 1.44 -14.65
C PRO A 117 -16.64 2.50 -14.93
N PRO A 118 -15.52 2.13 -15.59
CA PRO A 118 -14.48 3.09 -15.94
C PRO A 118 -15.07 4.22 -16.79
N ALA A 119 -14.78 5.47 -16.42
CA ALA A 119 -15.04 6.61 -17.28
C ALA A 119 -14.07 6.58 -18.48
N VAL A 120 -14.41 5.83 -19.53
CA VAL A 120 -13.60 5.78 -20.75
C VAL A 120 -13.79 7.10 -21.50
N ARG A 121 -12.73 7.92 -21.55
CA ARG A 121 -12.65 9.05 -22.49
C ARG A 121 -12.01 8.57 -23.80
N GLY A 122 -12.79 8.56 -24.89
CA GLY A 122 -12.35 8.22 -26.25
C GLY A 122 -13.05 7.00 -26.85
N ASP A 123 -12.67 6.64 -28.09
CA ASP A 123 -13.28 5.58 -28.92
C ASP A 123 -12.91 4.14 -28.50
N PHE A 124 -12.35 3.93 -27.31
CA PHE A 124 -12.03 2.58 -26.85
C PHE A 124 -13.31 1.88 -26.40
N PRO A 125 -13.64 0.68 -26.92
CA PRO A 125 -14.80 -0.06 -26.46
C PRO A 125 -14.63 -0.38 -24.97
N THR A 126 -15.56 0.12 -24.15
CA THR A 126 -15.75 -0.37 -22.80
C THR A 126 -16.10 -1.85 -22.89
N PRO A 127 -15.38 -2.76 -22.19
CA PRO A 127 -15.81 -4.14 -22.11
C PRO A 127 -17.25 -4.20 -21.58
N ASP A 128 -18.17 -4.79 -22.34
CA ASP A 128 -19.61 -4.78 -22.06
C ASP A 128 -20.01 -5.46 -20.73
N ASN A 129 -19.06 -6.09 -20.02
CA ASN A 129 -19.30 -6.88 -18.81
C ASN A 129 -18.22 -6.66 -17.73
N ILE A 130 -17.97 -5.40 -17.32
CA ILE A 130 -17.12 -5.14 -16.15
C ILE A 130 -17.91 -5.49 -14.89
N ALA A 131 -17.41 -6.46 -14.12
CA ALA A 131 -17.96 -6.79 -12.82
C ALA A 131 -17.71 -5.64 -11.83
N LEU A 132 -18.78 -5.20 -11.16
CA LEU A 132 -18.74 -4.14 -10.16
C LEU A 132 -18.72 -4.72 -8.74
N ARG A 133 -18.28 -3.88 -7.80
CA ARG A 133 -18.28 -4.15 -6.37
C ARG A 133 -19.70 -4.44 -5.89
N GLN A 134 -19.83 -5.38 -4.96
CA GLN A 134 -21.10 -5.80 -4.33
C GLN A 134 -21.01 -5.51 -2.82
N PRO A 135 -21.37 -4.30 -2.36
CA PRO A 135 -21.22 -3.89 -0.96
C PRO A 135 -21.96 -4.79 0.03
N GLU A 136 -23.03 -5.46 -0.40
CA GLU A 136 -23.84 -6.37 0.41
C GLU A 136 -23.02 -7.55 0.94
N LEU A 137 -22.03 -8.01 0.15
CA LEU A 137 -21.12 -9.10 0.53
C LEU A 137 -20.11 -8.69 1.62
N GLN A 138 -19.94 -7.40 1.90
CA GLN A 138 -19.04 -6.95 2.97
C GLN A 138 -19.50 -7.44 4.34
N THR A 139 -20.80 -7.72 4.51
CA THR A 139 -21.38 -8.28 5.74
C THR A 139 -20.86 -9.69 6.07
N LEU A 140 -20.28 -10.40 5.10
CA LEU A 140 -19.65 -11.71 5.30
C LEU A 140 -18.31 -11.61 6.06
N PHE A 141 -17.72 -10.41 6.12
CA PHE A 141 -16.40 -10.18 6.71
C PHE A 141 -16.54 -9.55 8.09
N ARG A 142 -16.08 -10.27 9.13
CA ARG A 142 -16.18 -9.79 10.51
C ARG A 142 -15.00 -8.90 10.88
N GLY A 143 -15.25 -7.94 11.76
CA GLY A 143 -14.22 -7.07 12.34
C GLY A 143 -13.60 -6.07 11.35
N VAL A 144 -14.19 -5.88 10.17
CA VAL A 144 -13.72 -4.86 9.23
C VAL A 144 -13.85 -3.49 9.87
N ARG A 145 -12.76 -2.71 9.86
CA ARG A 145 -12.70 -1.38 10.46
C ARG A 145 -12.11 -0.37 9.49
N ASP A 146 -12.32 0.90 9.79
CA ASP A 146 -11.57 1.99 9.16
C ASP A 146 -10.13 2.02 9.68
N VAL A 147 -9.23 2.47 8.82
CA VAL A 147 -7.83 2.75 9.14
C VAL A 147 -7.77 4.20 9.62
N GLU A 148 -7.54 4.36 10.91
CA GLU A 148 -7.50 5.66 11.60
C GLU A 148 -6.06 6.07 11.94
N GLU A 149 -5.13 5.14 11.77
CA GLU A 149 -3.70 5.37 11.92
C GLU A 149 -3.05 5.88 10.63
N ILE A 150 -1.98 6.66 10.76
CA ILE A 150 -1.08 6.94 9.64
C ILE A 150 -0.36 5.64 9.28
N VAL A 151 -0.25 5.31 8.00
CA VAL A 151 0.43 4.09 7.55
C VAL A 151 1.61 4.46 6.64
N VAL A 152 2.82 4.20 7.11
CA VAL A 152 4.07 4.40 6.36
C VAL A 152 4.54 3.04 5.84
N LEU A 153 4.62 2.89 4.53
CA LEU A 153 5.03 1.65 3.87
C LEU A 153 6.35 1.83 3.12
N ILE A 154 7.31 0.95 3.38
CA ILE A 154 8.68 1.10 2.87
C ILE A 154 9.06 -0.16 2.08
N CYS A 155 9.41 0.00 0.81
CA CYS A 155 9.84 -1.13 0.00
C CYS A 155 11.15 -1.72 0.54
N SER A 156 11.14 -3.03 0.83
CA SER A 156 12.28 -3.77 1.40
C SER A 156 12.61 -5.06 0.64
N HIS A 157 12.03 -5.25 -0.54
CA HIS A 157 12.08 -6.50 -1.29
C HIS A 157 13.49 -6.81 -1.83
N GLY A 158 14.34 -7.40 -0.99
CA GLY A 158 15.77 -7.60 -1.23
C GLY A 158 16.05 -8.64 -2.31
N SER A 159 15.24 -9.69 -2.35
CA SER A 159 15.27 -10.73 -3.39
C SER A 159 14.96 -10.21 -4.80
N ARG A 160 14.41 -8.99 -4.93
CA ARG A 160 14.18 -8.30 -6.21
C ARG A 160 15.23 -7.24 -6.48
N ASP A 161 15.63 -6.51 -5.45
CA ASP A 161 16.61 -5.44 -5.57
C ASP A 161 17.31 -5.22 -4.22
N SER A 162 18.64 -5.39 -4.21
CA SER A 162 19.45 -5.25 -3.00
C SER A 162 19.36 -3.86 -2.38
N ARG A 163 19.15 -2.80 -3.19
CA ARG A 163 19.03 -1.42 -2.69
C ARG A 163 17.81 -1.26 -1.81
N CYS A 164 16.67 -1.82 -2.23
CA CYS A 164 15.47 -1.87 -1.40
C CYS A 164 15.69 -2.73 -0.15
N GLY A 165 16.30 -3.91 -0.29
CA GLY A 165 16.58 -4.81 0.83
C GLY A 165 17.44 -4.18 1.93
N VAL A 166 18.45 -3.38 1.55
CA VAL A 166 19.32 -2.68 2.50
C VAL A 166 18.64 -1.44 3.09
N LEU A 167 18.00 -0.61 2.26
CA LEU A 167 17.41 0.66 2.73
C LEU A 167 16.15 0.46 3.57
N GLY A 168 15.33 -0.54 3.26
CA GLY A 168 14.02 -0.73 3.88
C GLY A 168 14.06 -0.72 5.40
N PRO A 169 14.83 -1.63 6.05
CA PRO A 169 14.93 -1.69 7.51
C PRO A 169 15.50 -0.43 8.16
N ILE A 170 16.47 0.22 7.49
CA ILE A 170 17.10 1.47 7.97
C ILE A 170 16.06 2.59 7.99
N LEU A 171 15.32 2.76 6.89
CA LEU A 171 14.27 3.77 6.80
C LEU A 171 13.13 3.47 7.78
N LYS A 172 12.77 2.20 7.99
CA LYS A 172 11.74 1.84 8.98
C LYS A 172 12.13 2.31 10.38
N ALA A 173 13.33 1.99 10.83
CA ALA A 173 13.81 2.39 12.15
C ALA A 173 13.83 3.92 12.30
N GLU A 174 14.31 4.63 11.27
CA GLU A 174 14.34 6.10 11.26
C GLU A 174 12.94 6.70 11.32
N PHE A 175 11.97 6.17 10.55
CA PHE A 175 10.59 6.66 10.60
C PHE A 175 9.95 6.42 11.97
N GLU A 176 10.16 5.24 12.57
CA GLU A 176 9.65 4.94 13.91
C GLU A 176 10.21 5.92 14.95
N GLU A 177 11.53 6.15 14.93
CA GLU A 177 12.17 7.10 15.84
C GLU A 177 11.64 8.54 15.65
N LYS A 178 11.59 9.02 14.41
CA LYS A 178 11.21 10.41 14.12
C LYS A 178 9.72 10.68 14.36
N LEU A 179 8.84 9.70 14.14
CA LEU A 179 7.43 9.81 14.48
C LEU A 179 7.24 9.92 16.01
N GLU A 180 7.92 9.09 16.79
CA GLU A 180 7.87 9.14 18.26
C GLU A 180 8.40 10.47 18.82
N GLN A 181 9.53 10.97 18.27
CA GLN A 181 10.09 12.28 18.63
C GLN A 181 9.11 13.44 18.39
N HIS A 182 8.19 13.30 17.43
CA HIS A 182 7.15 14.27 17.12
C HIS A 182 5.79 13.94 17.77
N GLY A 183 5.77 13.03 18.76
CA GLY A 183 4.57 12.74 19.54
C GLY A 183 3.53 11.86 18.82
N ILE A 184 3.92 11.15 17.77
CA ILE A 184 3.07 10.17 17.08
C ILE A 184 3.46 8.77 17.56
N ASP A 185 2.51 8.05 18.15
CA ASP A 185 2.74 6.72 18.72
C ASP A 185 2.84 5.66 17.62
N THR A 186 3.99 5.00 17.57
CA THR A 186 4.30 3.86 16.70
C THR A 186 4.29 2.53 17.46
N SER A 187 4.37 2.59 18.79
CA SER A 187 4.38 1.42 19.68
C SER A 187 2.98 0.82 19.89
N GLY A 188 1.92 1.60 19.63
CA GLY A 188 0.53 1.21 19.86
C GLY A 188 0.15 1.13 21.33
N LYS A 189 0.93 1.74 22.22
CA LYS A 189 0.73 1.71 23.68
C LYS A 189 0.00 2.96 24.20
N SER A 190 -0.06 4.03 23.41
CA SER A 190 -0.70 5.28 23.79
C SER A 190 -2.08 5.40 23.18
N SER A 191 -3.08 5.75 24.00
CA SER A 191 -4.41 6.15 23.54
C SER A 191 -4.55 7.66 23.35
N GLU A 192 -3.58 8.45 23.79
CA GLU A 192 -3.67 9.92 23.84
C GLU A 192 -2.99 10.60 22.64
N ARG A 193 -2.14 9.86 21.91
CA ARG A 193 -1.35 10.38 20.79
C ARG A 193 -1.92 9.88 19.46
N PRO A 194 -1.80 10.66 18.37
CA PRO A 194 -2.03 10.15 17.02
C PRO A 194 -1.17 8.89 16.80
N ARG A 195 -1.73 7.90 16.10
CA ARG A 195 -1.05 6.62 15.88
C ARG A 195 -0.47 6.56 14.47
N ALA A 196 0.69 5.93 14.34
CA ALA A 196 1.26 5.54 13.06
C ALA A 196 1.71 4.08 13.07
N ARG A 197 1.70 3.44 11.91
CA ARG A 197 2.27 2.11 11.69
C ARG A 197 3.28 2.17 10.56
N VAL A 198 4.52 1.79 10.87
CA VAL A 198 5.61 1.73 9.89
C VAL A 198 5.84 0.28 9.48
N GLY A 199 5.59 -0.03 8.22
CA GLY A 199 5.63 -1.38 7.67
C GLY A 199 6.65 -1.50 6.54
N LEU A 200 7.38 -2.61 6.52
CA LEU A 200 8.10 -3.04 5.34
C LEU A 200 7.12 -3.68 4.35
N ILE A 201 7.31 -3.44 3.05
CA ILE A 201 6.47 -4.00 2.00
C ILE A 201 7.25 -4.61 0.85
N SER A 202 6.60 -5.55 0.17
CA SER A 202 7.11 -6.14 -1.08
C SER A 202 7.15 -5.11 -2.22
N HIS A 203 7.68 -5.52 -3.36
CA HIS A 203 8.02 -4.61 -4.47
C HIS A 203 6.79 -3.87 -5.05
N ILE A 204 6.91 -2.55 -5.18
CA ILE A 204 5.89 -1.62 -5.72
C ILE A 204 6.32 -0.93 -7.03
N GLY A 205 7.38 -1.44 -7.67
CA GLY A 205 7.97 -0.76 -8.83
C GLY A 205 8.89 0.41 -8.43
N GLY A 206 9.77 0.80 -9.34
CA GLY A 206 10.65 1.96 -9.14
C GLY A 206 11.89 1.69 -8.28
N HIS A 207 12.42 0.46 -8.28
CA HIS A 207 13.66 0.13 -7.55
C HIS A 207 14.87 0.96 -8.02
N ARG A 208 14.83 1.51 -9.24
CA ARG A 208 15.84 2.45 -9.74
C ARG A 208 15.91 3.76 -8.92
N TRP A 209 14.86 4.07 -8.16
CA TRP A 209 14.75 5.20 -7.24
C TRP A 209 14.59 4.69 -5.79
N ALA A 210 15.35 3.66 -5.41
CA ALA A 210 15.25 3.01 -4.10
C ALA A 210 15.22 3.99 -2.93
N GLY A 211 14.64 3.54 -1.81
CA GLY A 211 14.04 4.44 -0.82
C GLY A 211 12.61 4.80 -1.21
N ASN A 212 11.86 3.80 -1.69
CA ASN A 212 10.45 3.98 -2.03
C ASN A 212 9.59 3.90 -0.77
N VAL A 213 8.86 4.98 -0.50
CA VAL A 213 8.01 5.14 0.69
C VAL A 213 6.62 5.56 0.26
N ILE A 214 5.59 4.96 0.83
CA ILE A 214 4.19 5.39 0.69
C ILE A 214 3.70 5.84 2.07
N ILE A 215 3.07 7.01 2.14
CA ILE A 215 2.45 7.52 3.37
C ILE A 215 0.95 7.66 3.12
N TYR A 216 0.16 6.81 3.76
CA TYR A 216 -1.29 6.93 3.79
C TYR A 216 -1.70 7.70 5.03
N LEU A 217 -2.43 8.81 4.81
CA LEU A 217 -2.96 9.64 5.88
C LEU A 217 -4.47 9.41 5.99
N PRO A 218 -4.97 9.03 7.18
CA PRO A 218 -6.37 8.63 7.35
C PRO A 218 -7.33 9.80 7.09
N PRO A 219 -8.54 9.54 6.57
CA PRO A 219 -9.49 10.58 6.16
C PRO A 219 -10.11 11.36 7.33
N GLN A 220 -10.03 10.85 8.55
CA GLN A 220 -10.69 11.40 9.74
C GLN A 220 -9.88 12.54 10.42
N SER A 221 -8.92 13.13 9.73
CA SER A 221 -8.09 14.21 10.26
C SER A 221 -8.38 15.51 9.53
N GLU A 222 -8.29 16.66 10.22
CA GLU A 222 -8.27 18.00 9.60
C GLU A 222 -6.98 18.27 8.80
N HIS A 223 -6.24 17.22 8.47
CA HIS A 223 -4.95 17.30 7.83
C HIS A 223 -5.12 17.64 6.34
N PRO A 224 -4.31 18.55 5.75
CA PRO A 224 -4.45 18.93 4.33
C PRO A 224 -4.33 17.78 3.32
N LEU A 225 -3.70 16.68 3.73
CA LEU A 225 -3.53 15.45 2.95
C LEU A 225 -4.41 14.29 3.46
N ALA A 226 -5.44 14.56 4.27
CA ALA A 226 -6.33 13.53 4.78
C ALA A 226 -6.98 12.72 3.64
N GLY A 227 -7.02 11.39 3.81
CA GLY A 227 -7.56 10.48 2.80
C GLY A 227 -6.68 10.33 1.56
N THR A 228 -5.37 10.63 1.67
CA THR A 228 -4.44 10.50 0.54
C THR A 228 -3.31 9.50 0.81
N GLY A 229 -2.78 8.92 -0.26
CA GLY A 229 -1.52 8.20 -0.28
C GLY A 229 -0.46 8.99 -1.04
N VAL A 230 0.64 9.35 -0.39
CA VAL A 230 1.76 10.10 -0.98
C VAL A 230 2.93 9.16 -1.22
N TRP A 231 3.45 9.14 -2.45
CA TRP A 231 4.59 8.29 -2.81
C TRP A 231 5.87 9.11 -2.94
N TYR A 232 6.91 8.64 -2.26
CA TYR A 232 8.27 9.15 -2.35
C TYR A 232 9.21 8.09 -2.92
N GLY A 233 10.26 8.56 -3.60
CA GLY A 233 11.43 7.77 -3.98
C GLY A 233 12.71 8.51 -3.59
N ARG A 234 13.86 7.86 -3.72
CA ARG A 234 15.16 8.42 -3.30
C ARG A 234 15.22 8.80 -1.82
N VAL A 235 14.35 8.25 -0.99
CA VAL A 235 14.36 8.53 0.45
C VAL A 235 15.60 7.88 1.05
N ALA A 236 16.37 8.68 1.79
CA ALA A 236 17.51 8.26 2.57
C ALA A 236 17.24 8.65 4.04
N PRO A 237 17.95 8.06 5.02
CA PRO A 237 17.71 8.34 6.44
C PRO A 237 17.68 9.83 6.78
N GLU A 238 18.59 10.61 6.22
CA GLU A 238 18.69 12.06 6.40
C GLU A 238 17.43 12.84 5.94
N HIS A 239 16.59 12.25 5.08
CA HIS A 239 15.35 12.87 4.60
C HIS A 239 14.15 12.62 5.50
N VAL A 240 14.19 11.60 6.37
CA VAL A 240 13.02 11.10 7.09
C VAL A 240 12.43 12.15 8.03
N GLU A 241 13.26 12.87 8.78
CA GLU A 241 12.79 13.96 9.65
C GLU A 241 12.07 15.05 8.85
N GLY A 242 12.61 15.41 7.68
CA GLY A 242 11.98 16.35 6.76
C GLY A 242 10.61 15.87 6.28
N ILE A 243 10.49 14.59 5.93
CA ILE A 243 9.22 13.98 5.50
C ILE A 243 8.19 13.98 6.63
N VAL A 244 8.59 13.60 7.85
CA VAL A 244 7.69 13.64 9.03
C VAL A 244 7.19 15.07 9.25
N ARG A 245 8.11 16.05 9.30
CA ARG A 245 7.73 17.44 9.56
C ARG A 245 6.90 18.05 8.45
N GLN A 246 7.27 17.87 7.19
CA GLN A 246 6.57 18.53 6.08
C GLN A 246 5.28 17.79 5.72
N THR A 247 5.35 16.48 5.51
CA THR A 247 4.22 15.71 4.96
C THR A 247 3.28 15.20 6.03
N VAL A 248 3.80 14.62 7.12
CA VAL A 248 2.96 13.99 8.15
C VAL A 248 2.32 15.03 9.08
N LEU A 249 3.04 16.09 9.42
CA LEU A 249 2.55 17.12 10.35
C LEU A 249 1.92 18.33 9.65
N ASN A 250 2.53 18.81 8.57
CA ASN A 250 2.16 20.08 7.95
C ASN A 250 1.36 19.93 6.63
N GLY A 251 1.11 18.71 6.16
CA GLY A 251 0.38 18.47 4.92
C GLY A 251 1.07 18.99 3.64
N LYS A 252 2.40 19.09 3.65
CA LYS A 252 3.20 19.57 2.52
C LYS A 252 3.96 18.44 1.84
N ILE A 253 3.85 18.41 0.50
CA ILE A 253 4.58 17.44 -0.33
C ILE A 253 5.99 17.97 -0.62
N ILE A 254 6.98 17.10 -0.53
CA ILE A 254 8.38 17.42 -0.86
C ILE A 254 8.61 17.05 -2.34
N GLU A 255 8.57 18.06 -3.21
CA GLU A 255 8.47 17.87 -4.67
C GLU A 255 9.62 17.04 -5.27
N ASN A 256 10.86 17.26 -4.84
CA ASN A 256 12.05 16.61 -5.41
C ASN A 256 12.13 15.09 -5.11
N MET A 257 11.35 14.60 -4.15
CA MET A 257 11.21 13.17 -3.85
C MET A 257 9.86 12.61 -4.31
N PHE A 258 8.91 13.46 -4.71
CA PHE A 258 7.53 13.07 -4.98
C PHE A 258 7.40 12.27 -6.28
N ARG A 259 6.84 11.06 -6.19
CA ARG A 259 6.57 10.19 -7.34
C ARG A 259 5.15 10.34 -7.88
N GLY A 260 4.22 10.75 -7.03
CA GLY A 260 2.79 10.80 -7.30
C GLY A 260 1.99 10.56 -6.02
N GLY A 261 0.68 10.73 -6.10
CA GLY A 261 -0.21 10.37 -4.99
C GLY A 261 -1.58 9.94 -5.48
N ILE A 262 -2.42 9.52 -4.54
CA ILE A 262 -3.80 9.14 -4.82
C ILE A 262 -4.71 9.63 -3.68
N ASP A 263 -5.93 10.06 -3.99
CA ASP A 263 -6.94 10.39 -2.97
C ASP A 263 -7.94 9.22 -2.77
N GLN A 264 -8.83 9.36 -1.77
CA GLN A 264 -9.90 8.40 -1.47
C GLN A 264 -10.89 8.18 -2.63
N ASN A 265 -10.98 9.15 -3.55
CA ASN A 265 -11.79 9.08 -4.76
C ASN A 265 -11.03 8.42 -5.92
N ARG A 266 -9.81 7.92 -5.67
CA ARG A 266 -8.91 7.28 -6.64
C ARG A 266 -8.42 8.23 -7.74
N ASN A 267 -8.45 9.54 -7.49
CA ASN A 267 -7.82 10.52 -8.37
C ASN A 267 -6.30 10.51 -8.15
N ILE A 268 -5.55 10.53 -9.25
CA ILE A 268 -4.09 10.59 -9.20
C ILE A 268 -3.65 12.03 -8.97
N LEU A 269 -2.91 12.24 -7.89
CA LEU A 269 -2.25 13.50 -7.56
C LEU A 269 -0.94 13.63 -8.34
N ARG A 270 -0.75 14.78 -8.96
CA ARG A 270 0.47 15.16 -9.70
C ARG A 270 0.85 16.58 -9.30
N LEU A 271 2.14 16.86 -9.33
CA LEU A 271 2.73 18.20 -9.18
C LEU A 271 3.29 18.64 -10.53
#